data_AF-A0A7X8ZLA3-F1
#
_entry.id   AF-A0A7X8ZLA3-F1
#
_cell.length_a   1.000
_cell.length_b   1.000
_cell.length_c   1.000
_cell.angle_alpha   90.00
_cell.angle_beta   90.00
_cell.angle_gamma   90.00
#
_symmetry.space_group_name_H-M   'P 1'
#
loop_
_entity.id
_entity.type
_entity.pdbx_description
1 polymer ?
#
loop_
_entity_poly.entity_id
_entity_poly.type
_entity_poly.pdbx_seq_one_letter_code
_entity_poly.pdbx_strand_id
1 'polypeptide(L)'
;MGVSQKNGRIVFDGQLNDKVRRLIREKRLQLGLTYRDMAAYFCSSWSTIRKWEYGPTRSCSLSQRPRLEAFLNGDCDAELVQQVTMHIPVYKMNFPAPVQCCMERMETILSLLCTRPELLERMLNDIEQVSQNILQQLVNGENSNGDVVR
;
A
#
# COMPACT_ATOMS: atom_id res chain seq x y z
N MET A 1 -5.71 -20.34 22.77
CA MET A 1 -4.95 -19.12 23.09
C MET A 1 -4.22 -18.76 21.81
N GLY A 2 -4.53 -17.64 21.16
CA GLY A 2 -4.10 -17.36 19.78
C GLY A 2 -2.59 -17.44 19.51
N VAL A 3 -1.78 -17.19 20.54
CA VAL A 3 -0.32 -17.41 20.51
C VAL A 3 0.14 -17.94 21.86
N SER A 4 1.18 -18.76 21.84
CA SER A 4 1.95 -19.18 23.01
C SER A 4 3.43 -18.82 22.83
N GLN A 5 4.21 -18.82 23.90
CA GLN A 5 5.66 -18.65 23.84
C GLN A 5 6.36 -19.96 24.17
N LYS A 6 7.33 -20.36 23.34
CA LYS A 6 8.20 -21.52 23.57
C LYS A 6 9.62 -21.14 23.20
N ASN A 7 10.55 -21.24 24.14
CA ASN A 7 11.96 -20.86 23.97
C ASN A 7 12.15 -19.43 23.44
N GLY A 8 11.36 -18.48 23.93
CA GLY A 8 11.41 -17.08 23.49
C GLY A 8 10.76 -16.81 22.13
N ARG A 9 10.25 -17.84 21.44
CA ARG A 9 9.58 -17.73 20.14
C ARG A 9 8.08 -17.83 20.27
N ILE A 10 7.37 -17.11 19.42
CA ILE A 10 5.92 -17.16 19.31
C ILE A 10 5.55 -18.44 18.54
N VAL A 11 4.64 -19.23 19.11
CA VAL A 11 3.96 -20.34 18.46
C VAL A 11 2.52 -19.93 18.18
N PHE A 12 2.09 -20.03 16.93
CA PHE A 12 0.80 -19.54 16.47
C PHE A 12 -0.19 -20.68 16.22
N ASP A 13 -1.33 -20.67 16.92
CA ASP A 13 -2.34 -21.74 16.83
C ASP A 13 -3.33 -21.57 15.66
N GLY A 14 -3.17 -20.50 14.87
CA GLY A 14 -4.05 -20.13 13.76
C GLY A 14 -5.21 -19.21 14.14
N GLN A 15 -5.38 -18.86 15.41
CA GLN A 15 -6.45 -17.97 15.88
C GLN A 15 -5.97 -16.52 15.98
N LEU A 16 -6.58 -15.66 15.17
CA LEU A 16 -6.34 -14.23 15.13
C LEU A 16 -7.14 -13.52 16.23
N ASN A 17 -6.77 -13.76 17.49
CA ASN A 17 -7.35 -13.04 18.64
C ASN A 17 -6.74 -11.63 18.79
N ASP A 18 -7.34 -10.77 19.61
CA ASP A 18 -6.95 -9.36 19.73
C ASP A 18 -5.48 -9.13 20.09
N LYS A 19 -4.83 -10.09 20.78
CA LYS A 19 -3.39 -10.04 21.04
C LYS A 19 -2.60 -10.26 19.74
N VAL A 20 -2.90 -11.33 19.01
CA VAL A 20 -2.23 -11.63 17.73
C VAL A 20 -2.45 -10.51 16.72
N ARG A 21 -3.67 -9.99 16.62
CA ARG A 21 -4.00 -8.89 15.70
C ARG A 21 -3.17 -7.63 15.98
N ARG A 22 -3.01 -7.28 17.25
CA ARG A 22 -2.14 -6.17 17.67
C ARG A 22 -0.69 -6.43 17.29
N LEU A 23 -0.17 -7.62 17.54
CA LEU A 23 1.21 -7.98 17.16
C LEU A 23 1.44 -7.89 15.65
N ILE A 24 0.50 -8.38 14.84
CA ILE A 24 0.56 -8.27 13.37
C ILE A 24 0.63 -6.79 12.96
N ARG A 25 -0.28 -5.97 13.50
CA ARG A 25 -0.34 -4.52 13.21
C ARG A 25 0.95 -3.82 13.61
N GLU A 26 1.40 -4.01 14.84
CA GLU A 26 2.60 -3.38 15.40
C GLU A 26 3.81 -3.73 14.56
N LYS A 27 3.99 -5.02 14.26
CA LYS A 27 5.09 -5.48 13.44
C LYS A 27 5.05 -4.90 12.02
N ARG A 28 3.88 -4.92 11.37
CA ARG A 28 3.71 -4.31 10.05
C ARG A 28 4.12 -2.84 10.05
N LEU A 29 3.66 -2.08 11.05
CA LEU A 29 4.00 -0.66 11.18
C LEU A 29 5.49 -0.42 11.49
N GLN A 30 6.09 -1.25 12.35
CA GLN A 30 7.53 -1.20 12.67
C GLN A 30 8.39 -1.42 11.43
N LEU A 31 7.99 -2.32 10.54
CA LEU A 31 8.70 -2.61 9.28
C LEU A 31 8.33 -1.64 8.14
N GLY A 32 7.45 -0.66 8.38
CA GLY A 32 7.00 0.29 7.35
C GLY A 32 6.16 -0.34 6.22
N LEU A 33 5.57 -1.51 6.46
CA LEU A 33 4.86 -2.29 5.44
C LEU A 33 3.43 -1.76 5.19
N THR A 34 3.06 -1.64 3.92
CA THR A 34 1.68 -1.42 3.50
C THR A 34 0.88 -2.73 3.53
N TYR A 35 -0.45 -2.64 3.43
CA TYR A 35 -1.28 -3.84 3.25
C TYR A 35 -1.01 -4.56 1.94
N ARG A 36 -0.48 -3.86 0.92
CA ARG A 36 -0.13 -4.45 -0.37
C ARG A 36 1.16 -5.28 -0.27
N ASP A 37 2.15 -4.80 0.48
CA ASP A 37 3.40 -5.53 0.70
C ASP A 37 3.13 -6.83 1.47
N MET A 38 2.32 -6.75 2.53
CA MET A 38 1.87 -7.93 3.26
C MET A 38 1.04 -8.87 2.37
N ALA A 39 0.15 -8.34 1.52
CA ALA A 39 -0.65 -9.13 0.60
C ALA A 39 0.21 -9.92 -0.38
N ALA A 40 1.26 -9.30 -0.94
CA ALA A 40 2.21 -9.97 -1.81
C ALA A 40 2.94 -11.12 -1.08
N TYR A 41 3.48 -10.86 0.11
CA TYR A 41 4.18 -11.86 0.92
C TYR A 41 3.30 -13.06 1.32
N PHE A 42 2.08 -12.78 1.80
CA PHE A 42 1.14 -13.81 2.22
C PHE A 42 0.33 -14.42 1.05
N CYS A 43 0.61 -14.05 -0.21
CA CYS A 43 -0.15 -14.45 -1.40
C CYS A 43 -1.66 -14.34 -1.16
N SER A 44 -2.09 -13.24 -0.56
CA SER A 44 -3.45 -12.99 -0.09
C SER A 44 -3.93 -11.63 -0.56
N SER A 45 -5.23 -11.37 -0.56
CA SER A 45 -5.73 -10.02 -0.90
C SER A 45 -5.40 -9.01 0.21
N TRP A 46 -5.17 -7.74 -0.15
CA TRP A 46 -4.99 -6.65 0.83
C TRP A 46 -6.19 -6.54 1.80
N SER A 47 -7.40 -6.87 1.32
CA SER A 47 -8.61 -6.92 2.12
C SER A 47 -8.57 -8.04 3.17
N THR A 48 -7.99 -9.20 2.83
CA THR A 48 -7.78 -10.31 3.76
C THR A 48 -6.81 -9.89 4.87
N ILE A 49 -5.70 -9.24 4.52
CA ILE A 49 -4.72 -8.75 5.49
C ILE A 49 -5.33 -7.70 6.42
N ARG A 50 -6.06 -6.72 5.87
CA ARG A 50 -6.78 -5.73 6.70
C ARG A 50 -7.76 -6.39 7.66
N LYS A 51 -8.43 -7.47 7.23
CA LYS A 51 -9.35 -8.23 8.09
C LYS A 51 -8.64 -9.00 9.19
N TRP A 52 -7.38 -9.38 9.01
CA TRP A 52 -6.58 -9.97 10.09
C TRP A 52 -6.30 -8.97 11.20
N GLU A 53 -6.13 -7.69 10.91
CA GLU A 53 -5.92 -6.66 11.95
C GLU A 53 -7.23 -6.16 12.57
N TYR A 54 -8.26 -5.88 11.77
CA TYR A 54 -9.47 -5.17 12.23
C TYR A 54 -10.79 -5.87 11.90
N GLY A 55 -10.77 -6.90 11.07
CA GLY A 55 -11.98 -7.45 10.48
C GLY A 55 -12.62 -8.57 11.28
N PRO A 56 -13.72 -9.14 10.76
CA PRO A 56 -14.40 -10.27 11.40
C PRO A 56 -13.62 -11.59 11.30
N THR A 57 -12.53 -11.66 10.53
CA THR A 57 -11.75 -12.87 10.29
C THR A 57 -10.96 -13.29 11.54
N ARG A 58 -11.42 -14.33 12.24
CA ARG A 58 -10.82 -14.80 13.50
C ARG A 58 -9.77 -15.91 13.34
N SER A 59 -9.56 -16.40 12.13
CA SER A 59 -8.59 -17.45 11.87
C SER A 59 -7.97 -17.31 10.48
N CYS A 60 -6.79 -17.89 10.28
CA CYS A 60 -6.17 -18.04 8.97
C CYS A 60 -6.22 -19.51 8.51
N SER A 61 -6.00 -19.75 7.22
CA SER A 61 -5.84 -21.11 6.71
C SER A 61 -4.60 -21.78 7.30
N LEU A 62 -4.58 -23.12 7.31
CA LEU A 62 -3.45 -23.91 7.80
C LEU A 62 -2.15 -23.57 7.06
N SER A 63 -2.22 -23.32 5.76
CA SER A 63 -1.09 -22.93 4.93
C SER A 63 -0.46 -21.59 5.32
N GLN A 64 -1.23 -20.68 5.92
CA GLN A 64 -0.75 -19.35 6.32
C GLN A 64 -0.14 -19.33 7.71
N ARG A 65 -0.44 -20.31 8.57
CA ARG A 65 0.08 -20.39 9.94
C ARG A 65 1.61 -20.32 10.02
N PRO A 66 2.38 -21.14 9.30
CA PRO A 66 3.85 -21.07 9.38
C PRO A 66 4.41 -19.74 8.89
N ARG A 67 3.79 -19.12 7.87
CA ARG A 67 4.21 -17.79 7.38
C ARG A 67 3.93 -16.68 8.40
N LEU A 68 2.76 -16.74 9.04
CA LEU A 68 2.38 -15.80 10.09
C LEU A 68 3.26 -15.96 11.34
N GLU A 69 3.61 -17.20 11.68
CA GLU A 69 4.55 -17.48 12.76
C GLU A 69 5.95 -16.96 12.45
N ALA A 70 6.47 -17.23 11.25
CA ALA A 70 7.76 -16.71 10.79
C ALA A 70 7.79 -15.17 10.79
N PHE A 71 6.71 -14.55 10.30
CA PHE A 71 6.52 -13.11 10.37
C PHE A 71 6.56 -12.62 11.81
N LEU A 72 5.73 -13.15 12.72
CA LEU A 72 5.69 -12.70 14.10
C LEU A 72 7.04 -12.87 14.84
N ASN A 73 7.82 -13.90 14.50
CA ASN A 73 9.16 -14.13 15.06
C ASN A 73 10.27 -13.31 14.39
N GLY A 74 10.00 -12.71 13.23
CA GLY A 74 10.96 -11.87 12.50
C GLY A 74 11.92 -12.60 11.60
N ASP A 75 11.64 -13.86 11.28
CA ASP A 75 12.50 -14.67 10.42
C ASP A 75 12.53 -14.15 8.98
N CYS A 76 11.54 -13.35 8.56
CA CYS A 76 11.43 -12.76 7.22
C CYS A 76 11.62 -11.24 7.17
N ASP A 77 12.01 -10.59 8.27
CA ASP A 77 12.05 -9.12 8.34
C ASP A 77 13.06 -8.53 7.35
N ALA A 78 14.25 -9.14 7.21
CA ALA A 78 15.28 -8.68 6.28
C ALA A 78 14.80 -8.72 4.81
N GLU A 79 14.13 -9.81 4.41
CA GLU A 79 13.59 -9.97 3.07
C GLU A 79 12.47 -8.96 2.79
N LEU A 80 11.56 -8.77 3.75
CA LEU A 80 10.46 -7.83 3.64
C LEU A 80 10.94 -6.38 3.54
N VAL A 81 11.92 -6.00 4.35
CA VAL A 81 12.52 -4.65 4.30
C VAL A 81 13.25 -4.42 2.98
N GLN A 82 13.97 -5.44 2.47
CA GLN A 82 14.63 -5.35 1.17
C GLN A 82 13.61 -5.20 0.03
N GLN A 83 12.50 -5.95 0.06
CA GLN A 83 11.40 -5.82 -0.90
C GLN A 83 10.78 -4.41 -0.87
N VAL A 84 10.48 -3.86 0.31
CA VAL A 84 9.97 -2.49 0.45
C VAL A 84 10.96 -1.47 -0.12
N THR A 85 12.25 -1.62 0.17
CA THR A 85 13.29 -0.70 -0.30
C THR A 85 13.45 -0.74 -1.82
N MET A 86 13.25 -1.91 -2.45
CA MET A 86 13.28 -2.05 -3.91
C MET A 86 11.98 -1.59 -4.61
N HIS A 87 10.84 -1.59 -3.90
CA HIS A 87 9.52 -1.36 -4.50
C HIS A 87 8.94 0.05 -4.26
N ILE A 88 9.72 0.98 -3.69
CA ILE A 88 9.37 2.40 -3.65
C ILE A 88 9.96 3.05 -4.91
N PRO A 89 9.17 3.28 -5.97
CA PRO A 89 9.64 4.15 -7.03
C PRO A 89 9.91 5.53 -6.42
N VAL A 90 11.11 6.04 -6.71
CA VAL A 90 11.76 7.25 -6.16
C VAL A 90 10.83 8.47 -6.05
N TYR A 91 9.77 8.52 -6.84
CA TYR A 91 8.74 9.55 -6.81
C TYR A 91 7.96 9.63 -5.46
N LYS A 92 7.90 8.58 -4.62
CA LYS A 92 7.15 8.67 -3.34
C LYS A 92 7.89 9.33 -2.18
N MET A 93 9.17 9.68 -2.32
CA MET A 93 10.00 10.06 -1.16
C MET A 93 10.08 11.56 -0.84
N ASN A 94 9.69 12.51 -1.71
CA ASN A 94 9.90 13.95 -1.43
C ASN A 94 8.89 14.94 -2.03
N PHE A 95 7.65 14.52 -2.34
CA PHE A 95 6.68 15.47 -2.90
C PHE A 95 5.92 16.28 -1.86
N PRO A 96 5.51 17.53 -2.16
CA PRO A 96 4.55 18.28 -1.34
C PRO A 96 3.24 17.51 -1.14
N ALA A 97 2.60 17.68 0.02
CA ALA A 97 1.36 16.99 0.38
C ALA A 97 0.24 17.01 -0.69
N PRO A 98 0.02 18.11 -1.45
CA PRO A 98 -0.98 18.11 -2.54
C PRO A 98 -0.65 17.12 -3.67
N VAL A 99 0.62 16.95 -4.00
CA VAL A 99 1.08 16.02 -5.04
C VAL A 99 0.95 14.57 -4.55
N GLN A 100 1.25 14.32 -3.28
CA GLN A 100 1.03 12.99 -2.67
C GLN A 100 -0.43 12.56 -2.75
N CYS A 101 -1.36 13.45 -2.36
CA CYS A 101 -2.80 13.19 -2.45
C CYS A 101 -3.26 12.95 -3.89
N CYS A 102 -2.71 13.70 -4.85
CA CYS A 102 -2.96 13.45 -6.27
C CYS A 102 -2.50 12.05 -6.69
N MET A 103 -1.29 11.64 -6.32
CA MET A 103 -0.73 10.33 -6.66
C MET A 103 -1.54 9.18 -6.05
N GLU A 104 -2.01 9.30 -4.80
CA GLU A 104 -2.87 8.29 -4.17
C GLU A 104 -4.22 8.14 -4.88
N ARG A 105 -4.82 9.25 -5.32
CA ARG A 105 -6.04 9.24 -6.12
C ARG A 105 -5.80 8.58 -7.46
N MET A 106 -4.70 8.91 -8.14
CA MET A 106 -4.32 8.30 -9.41
C MET A 106 -4.09 6.79 -9.28
N GLU A 107 -3.35 6.35 -8.25
CA GLU A 107 -3.12 4.93 -7.97
C GLU A 107 -4.44 4.16 -7.75
N THR A 108 -5.39 4.79 -7.05
CA THR A 108 -6.73 4.23 -6.83
C THR A 108 -7.50 4.11 -8.15
N ILE A 109 -7.54 5.17 -8.96
CA ILE A 109 -8.25 5.18 -10.23
C ILE A 109 -7.65 4.14 -11.20
N LEU A 110 -6.32 4.09 -11.31
CA LEU A 110 -5.63 3.10 -12.12
C LEU A 110 -6.00 1.68 -11.68
N SER A 111 -6.03 1.40 -10.37
CA SER A 111 -6.42 0.07 -9.88
C SER A 111 -7.86 -0.33 -10.22
N LEU A 112 -8.78 0.64 -10.33
CA LEU A 112 -10.15 0.40 -10.76
C LEU A 112 -10.23 0.16 -12.27
N LEU A 113 -9.46 0.91 -13.04
CA LEU A 113 -9.44 0.86 -14.51
C LEU A 113 -8.60 -0.29 -15.07
N CYS A 114 -7.76 -0.97 -14.28
CA CYS A 114 -7.04 -2.17 -14.72
C CYS A 114 -7.95 -3.28 -15.28
N THR A 115 -9.24 -3.27 -14.94
CA THR A 115 -10.24 -4.22 -15.46
C THR A 115 -10.93 -3.77 -16.75
N ARG A 116 -10.63 -2.55 -17.23
CA ARG A 116 -11.24 -1.87 -18.39
C ARG A 116 -10.18 -1.10 -19.19
N PRO A 117 -9.40 -1.81 -20.04
CA PRO A 117 -8.23 -1.23 -20.71
C PRO A 117 -8.56 -0.04 -21.62
N GLU A 118 -9.73 -0.04 -22.24
CA GLU A 118 -10.21 1.05 -23.11
C GLU A 118 -10.40 2.38 -22.36
N LEU A 119 -10.87 2.30 -21.10
CA LEU A 119 -11.03 3.49 -20.26
C LEU A 119 -9.70 3.96 -19.67
N LEU A 120 -8.81 3.00 -19.37
CA LEU A 120 -7.46 3.29 -18.92
C LEU A 120 -6.69 4.06 -20.00
N GLU A 121 -6.70 3.58 -21.24
CA GLU A 121 -6.03 4.21 -22.38
C GLU A 121 -6.56 5.62 -22.61
N ARG A 122 -7.88 5.80 -22.59
CA ARG A 122 -8.50 7.13 -22.70
C ARG A 122 -8.03 8.07 -21.59
N MET A 123 -8.04 7.61 -20.34
CA MET A 123 -7.61 8.44 -19.21
C MET A 123 -6.13 8.85 -19.34
N LEU A 124 -5.26 7.94 -19.77
CA LEU A 124 -3.84 8.25 -19.98
C LEU A 124 -3.65 9.30 -21.07
N ASN A 125 -4.40 9.20 -22.17
CA ASN A 125 -4.38 10.19 -23.25
C ASN A 125 -4.87 11.56 -22.78
N ASP A 126 -5.95 11.61 -21.99
CA ASP A 126 -6.47 12.86 -21.42
C ASP A 126 -5.45 13.53 -20.48
N ILE A 127 -4.77 12.74 -19.64
CA ILE A 127 -3.72 13.24 -18.72
C ILE A 127 -2.54 13.81 -19.50
N GLU A 128 -2.08 13.10 -20.53
CA GLU A 128 -0.98 13.54 -21.38
C GLU A 128 -1.34 14.86 -22.08
N GLN A 129 -2.54 14.94 -22.65
CA GLN A 129 -3.01 16.15 -23.33
C GLN A 129 -3.09 17.35 -22.37
N VAL A 130 -3.65 17.18 -21.17
CA VAL A 130 -3.71 18.24 -20.17
C VAL A 130 -2.30 18.65 -19.72
N SER A 131 -1.40 17.68 -19.52
CA SER A 131 -0.02 17.95 -19.10
C SER A 131 0.74 18.75 -20.16
N GLN A 132 0.62 18.36 -21.43
CA GLN A 132 1.20 19.08 -22.56
C GLN A 132 0.65 20.51 -22.66
N ASN A 133 -0.65 20.70 -22.52
CA ASN A 133 -1.27 22.03 -22.55
C ASN A 133 -0.75 22.93 -21.43
N ILE A 134 -0.67 22.42 -20.19
CA ILE A 134 -0.15 23.18 -19.04
C ILE A 134 1.33 23.54 -19.26
N LEU A 135 2.15 22.59 -19.71
CA LEU A 135 3.56 22.83 -19.99
C LEU A 135 3.74 23.86 -21.10
N GLN A 136 2.93 23.80 -22.15
CA GLN A 136 2.95 24.76 -23.24
C GLN A 136 2.57 26.17 -22.76
N GLN A 137 1.55 26.31 -21.89
CA GLN A 137 1.18 27.58 -21.27
C GLN A 137 2.30 28.16 -20.39
N LEU A 138 2.96 27.31 -19.61
CA LEU A 138 4.07 27.71 -18.74
C LEU A 138 5.31 28.14 -19.54
N VAL A 139 5.64 27.44 -20.62
CA VAL A 139 6.77 27.76 -21.51
C VAL A 139 6.49 29.03 -22.33
N ASN A 140 5.24 29.20 -22.78
CA ASN A 140 4.85 30.35 -23.59
C ASN A 140 4.57 31.62 -22.76
N GLY A 141 4.65 31.55 -21.43
CA GLY A 141 4.60 32.70 -20.54
C GLY A 141 3.29 33.50 -20.63
N GLU A 142 2.14 32.82 -20.67
CA GLU A 142 0.84 33.52 -20.62
C GLU A 142 0.54 34.00 -19.19
N ASN A 143 1.17 35.11 -18.81
CA ASN A 143 0.62 36.04 -17.83
C ASN A 143 -0.65 36.67 -18.42
N SER A 144 -1.80 36.02 -18.24
CA SER A 144 -3.08 36.75 -18.21
C SER A 144 -3.26 37.35 -16.82
N ASN A 145 -2.42 38.33 -16.51
CA ASN A 145 -2.70 39.32 -15.47
C ASN A 145 -3.84 40.19 -15.99
N GLY A 146 -5.07 39.68 -15.86
CA GLY A 146 -6.31 40.38 -16.16
C GLY A 146 -6.87 41.04 -14.90
N ASP A 147 -6.10 41.94 -14.27
CA ASP A 147 -6.68 42.97 -13.42
C ASP A 147 -7.45 43.94 -14.31
N VAL A 148 -8.75 43.72 -14.45
CA VAL A 148 -9.76 44.80 -14.50
C VAL A 148 -11.06 44.25 -13.89
N VAL A 149 -11.16 44.28 -12.57
CA VAL A 149 -12.47 44.42 -11.90
C VAL A 149 -12.62 45.89 -11.53
N ARG A 150 -13.77 46.43 -11.93
CA ARG A 150 -14.21 47.83 -11.92
C ARG A 150 -13.97 48.60 -10.63
#